data_AF-A0A7Y5NIU7-F1
#
_entry.id   AF-A0A7Y5NIU7-F1
#
_cell.length_a   1.000
_cell.length_b   1.000
_cell.length_c   1.000
_cell.angle_alpha   90.00
_cell.angle_beta   90.00
_cell.angle_gamma   90.00
#
_symmetry.space_group_name_H-M   'P 1'
#
loop_
_entity.id
_entity.type
_entity.pdbx_description
1 polymer ?
#
loop_
_entity_poly.entity_id
_entity_poly.type
_entity_poly.pdbx_seq_one_letter_code
_entity_poly.pdbx_strand_id
1 'polypeptide(L)'
;MSDMTARQPRDSQLHCDDCGFTTPVTTPNHAARSLKLHSCDNERERQARRQRRLDRLAASGEERPCLHDGKHPHGDRVRYVIDKCRCRPCRDAASAYQRGLERRHLYGKTIYVDAAPARAHVRALQTQGMGWKRIAHAAQVQPSVMWKLLYGDRTRNLAPSKRIRPTTEEKILGVRLDLAAGLPVDGTGTGRRLQALCFLGWSVGQISAQSGLDRQALDKAIHGGAISVKTRDAVRATYDRLWNQPPPETNKRERIAASRSRRRALIAGWAPPLAWDDEAIDDPAATPELGQSRATNRGRALEDLVEDVEFLLDDEPLSTAEQLARRLGYADRSGLQLALKRAGRQDLLDQLSRNARLHQEGTAA
;
A
#
# COMPACT_ATOMS: atom_id res chain seq x y z
N MET A 1 -11.89 81.92 -4.59
CA MET A 1 -13.27 81.45 -4.36
C MET A 1 -13.47 80.25 -5.26
N SER A 2 -13.47 79.09 -4.62
CA SER A 2 -13.60 77.77 -5.23
C SER A 2 -14.96 77.65 -5.90
N ASP A 3 -15.00 77.36 -7.20
CA ASP A 3 -16.25 76.98 -7.85
C ASP A 3 -16.28 75.46 -8.03
N MET A 4 -17.26 74.86 -7.36
CA MET A 4 -17.42 73.43 -7.20
C MET A 4 -17.97 72.83 -8.49
N THR A 5 -17.18 72.00 -9.16
CA THR A 5 -17.68 71.02 -10.13
C THR A 5 -18.77 70.17 -9.47
N ALA A 6 -20.03 70.47 -9.79
CA ALA A 6 -21.19 69.70 -9.36
C ALA A 6 -21.06 68.25 -9.86
N ARG A 7 -20.78 67.34 -8.93
CA ARG A 7 -20.70 65.90 -9.17
C ARG A 7 -22.13 65.38 -9.37
N GLN A 8 -22.53 65.12 -10.62
CA GLN A 8 -23.83 64.52 -10.96
C GLN A 8 -24.06 63.19 -10.21
N PRO A 9 -25.32 62.85 -9.86
CA PRO A 9 -25.66 61.69 -9.04
C PRO A 9 -25.23 60.37 -9.71
N ARG A 10 -24.63 59.49 -8.90
CA ARG A 10 -23.91 58.28 -9.32
C ARG A 10 -24.76 57.05 -9.67
N ASP A 11 -26.09 57.15 -9.63
CA ASP A 11 -26.99 56.02 -9.92
C ASP A 11 -28.09 56.43 -10.90
N SER A 12 -27.71 56.66 -12.15
CA SER A 12 -28.71 56.76 -13.23
C SER A 12 -29.10 55.34 -13.68
N GLN A 13 -30.37 55.07 -13.90
CA GLN A 13 -30.83 53.79 -14.49
C GLN A 13 -31.18 54.00 -15.95
N LEU A 14 -30.75 53.07 -16.79
CA LEU A 14 -31.17 53.02 -18.18
C LEU A 14 -32.42 52.13 -18.28
N HIS A 15 -33.45 52.66 -18.93
CA HIS A 15 -34.70 51.96 -19.21
C HIS A 15 -34.87 51.77 -20.72
N CYS A 16 -35.40 50.61 -21.14
CA CYS A 16 -35.86 50.39 -22.50
C CYS A 16 -37.38 50.41 -22.51
N ASP A 17 -37.98 51.38 -23.20
CA ASP A 17 -39.43 51.59 -23.22
C ASP A 17 -40.18 50.42 -23.89
N ASP A 18 -39.55 49.69 -24.83
CA ASP A 18 -40.20 48.62 -25.61
C ASP A 18 -40.35 47.29 -24.86
N CYS A 19 -39.49 47.02 -23.87
CA CYS A 19 -39.49 45.74 -23.15
C CYS A 19 -39.37 45.88 -21.63
N GLY A 20 -39.29 47.10 -21.13
CA GLY A 20 -39.20 47.39 -19.70
C GLY A 20 -37.86 47.03 -19.06
N PHE A 21 -36.82 46.73 -19.84
CA PHE A 21 -35.47 46.41 -19.33
C PHE A 21 -34.92 47.57 -18.51
N THR A 22 -34.36 47.29 -17.34
CA THR A 22 -33.64 48.28 -16.53
C THR A 22 -32.25 47.79 -16.16
N THR A 23 -31.26 48.68 -16.27
CA THR A 23 -29.89 48.40 -15.83
C THR A 23 -29.25 49.63 -15.19
N PRO A 24 -28.52 49.49 -14.07
CA PRO A 24 -27.79 50.61 -13.49
C PRO A 24 -26.67 51.07 -14.43
N VAL A 25 -26.55 52.39 -14.63
CA VAL A 25 -25.52 52.99 -15.47
C VAL A 25 -24.75 54.06 -14.70
N THR A 26 -23.43 53.95 -14.72
CA THR A 26 -22.53 54.85 -13.99
C THR A 26 -22.00 55.98 -14.87
N THR A 27 -22.03 55.83 -16.19
CA THR A 27 -21.56 56.83 -17.17
C THR A 27 -22.39 56.79 -18.46
N PRO A 28 -22.43 57.89 -19.25
CA PRO A 28 -23.10 57.92 -20.56
C PRO A 28 -22.60 56.86 -21.55
N ASN A 29 -21.29 56.56 -21.54
CA ASN A 29 -20.72 55.52 -22.39
C ASN A 29 -21.17 54.11 -21.98
N HIS A 30 -21.33 53.86 -20.67
CA HIS A 30 -21.90 52.62 -20.17
C HIS A 30 -23.36 52.46 -20.62
N ALA A 31 -24.14 53.54 -20.58
CA ALA A 31 -25.51 53.55 -21.10
C ALA A 31 -25.58 53.23 -22.60
N ALA A 32 -24.77 53.89 -23.43
CA ALA A 32 -24.72 53.64 -24.87
C ALA A 32 -24.31 52.19 -25.21
N ARG A 33 -23.33 51.64 -24.50
CA ARG A 33 -22.91 50.24 -24.66
C ARG A 33 -23.99 49.25 -24.22
N SER A 34 -24.67 49.52 -23.10
CA SER A 34 -25.75 48.67 -22.59
C SER A 34 -26.93 48.61 -23.56
N LEU A 35 -27.31 49.73 -24.17
CA LEU A 35 -28.32 49.76 -25.24
C LEU A 35 -27.87 48.98 -26.49
N LYS A 36 -26.61 49.11 -26.90
CA LYS A 36 -26.09 48.41 -28.09
C LYS A 36 -26.07 46.89 -27.93
N LEU A 37 -25.85 46.39 -26.70
CA LEU A 37 -25.86 44.95 -26.38
C LEU A 37 -27.27 44.45 -25.98
N HIS A 38 -28.23 45.35 -25.82
CA HIS A 38 -29.60 45.01 -25.48
C HIS A 38 -30.35 44.54 -26.72
N SER A 39 -31.13 43.48 -26.55
CA SER A 39 -32.08 42.99 -27.54
C SER A 39 -33.41 42.79 -26.84
N CYS A 40 -34.43 43.52 -27.29
CA CYS A 40 -35.77 43.47 -26.70
C CYS A 40 -36.35 42.05 -26.76
N ASP A 41 -36.08 41.30 -27.83
CA ASP A 41 -36.54 39.91 -27.97
C ASP A 41 -35.90 38.98 -26.94
N ASN A 42 -34.58 39.06 -26.77
CA ASN A 42 -33.87 38.28 -25.74
C ASN A 42 -34.38 38.60 -24.33
N GLU A 43 -34.69 39.88 -24.06
CA GLU A 43 -35.21 40.29 -22.76
C GLU A 43 -36.65 39.77 -22.54
N ARG A 44 -37.52 39.89 -23.54
CA ARG A 44 -38.88 39.31 -23.50
C ARG A 44 -38.82 37.79 -23.27
N GLU A 45 -37.88 37.10 -23.91
CA GLU A 45 -37.65 35.67 -23.65
C GLU A 45 -37.16 35.37 -22.23
N ARG A 46 -36.27 36.21 -21.66
CA ARG A 46 -35.81 36.05 -20.27
C ARG A 46 -36.95 36.29 -19.29
N GLN A 47 -37.75 37.33 -19.50
CA GLN A 47 -38.94 37.62 -18.71
C GLN A 47 -39.95 36.47 -18.79
N ALA A 48 -40.24 35.97 -19.99
CA ALA A 48 -41.11 34.81 -20.18
C ALA A 48 -40.55 33.55 -19.51
N ARG A 49 -39.22 33.31 -19.55
CA ARG A 49 -38.56 32.23 -18.79
C ARG A 49 -38.72 32.41 -17.28
N ARG A 50 -38.55 33.63 -16.77
CA ARG A 50 -38.73 33.96 -15.35
C ARG A 50 -40.18 33.74 -14.92
N GLN A 51 -41.15 34.19 -15.73
CA GLN A 51 -42.57 34.00 -15.44
C GLN A 51 -42.94 32.51 -15.42
N ARG A 52 -42.53 31.73 -16.43
CA ARG A 52 -42.70 30.27 -16.43
C ARG A 52 -42.10 29.59 -15.19
N ARG A 53 -41.02 30.13 -14.63
CA ARG A 53 -40.42 29.62 -13.38
C ARG A 53 -41.29 29.96 -12.17
N LEU A 54 -41.84 31.18 -12.10
CA LEU A 54 -42.74 31.62 -11.03
C LEU A 54 -44.05 30.85 -11.06
N ASP A 55 -44.70 30.74 -12.23
CA ASP A 55 -45.92 29.96 -12.41
C ASP A 55 -45.71 28.51 -12.00
N ARG A 56 -44.55 27.96 -12.37
CA ARG A 56 -44.13 26.61 -12.01
C ARG A 56 -43.88 26.45 -10.50
N LEU A 57 -43.43 27.47 -9.78
CA LEU A 57 -43.23 27.44 -8.33
C LEU A 57 -44.56 27.58 -7.58
N ALA A 58 -45.48 28.38 -8.13
CA ALA A 58 -46.84 28.55 -7.60
C ALA A 58 -47.72 27.32 -7.83
N ALA A 59 -47.53 26.61 -8.95
CA ALA A 59 -48.23 25.37 -9.24
C ALA A 59 -47.71 24.21 -8.37
N SER A 60 -48.46 23.88 -7.30
CA SER A 60 -48.28 22.63 -6.56
C SER A 60 -49.12 21.52 -7.17
N GLY A 61 -48.61 20.29 -7.11
CA GLY A 61 -49.38 19.10 -7.46
C GLY A 61 -50.00 18.43 -6.24
N GLU A 62 -50.67 17.30 -6.48
CA GLU A 62 -51.34 16.51 -5.45
C GLU A 62 -50.41 16.16 -4.27
N GLU A 63 -50.84 16.55 -3.08
CA GLU A 63 -50.27 16.12 -1.81
C GLU A 63 -50.89 14.80 -1.39
N ARG A 64 -50.04 13.79 -1.17
CA ARG A 64 -50.46 12.47 -0.70
C ARG A 64 -50.04 12.22 0.75
N PRO A 65 -50.90 11.58 1.56
CA PRO A 65 -50.55 11.17 2.92
C PRO A 65 -49.55 10.01 2.90
N CYS A 66 -48.69 9.93 3.91
CA CYS A 66 -47.85 8.74 4.13
C CYS A 66 -48.72 7.60 4.70
N LEU A 67 -48.48 6.37 4.26
CA LEU A 67 -49.30 5.19 4.60
C LEU A 67 -48.64 4.25 5.64
N HIS A 68 -47.63 4.71 6.38
CA HIS A 68 -46.90 3.92 7.37
C HIS A 68 -46.57 4.75 8.62
N ASP A 69 -46.18 4.08 9.71
CA ASP A 69 -45.95 4.66 11.06
C ASP A 69 -44.81 5.69 11.17
N GLY A 70 -44.25 6.14 10.04
CA GLY A 70 -43.24 7.20 9.97
C GLY A 70 -43.68 8.29 9.01
N LYS A 71 -43.76 9.55 9.47
CA LYS A 71 -44.06 10.68 8.59
C LYS A 71 -42.79 11.12 7.86
N HIS A 72 -42.71 10.87 6.55
CA HIS A 72 -41.69 11.53 5.73
C HIS A 72 -42.04 13.02 5.58
N PRO A 73 -41.09 13.96 5.71
CA PRO A 73 -41.37 15.38 5.50
C PRO A 73 -41.56 15.72 4.01
N HIS A 74 -42.37 16.73 3.70
CA HIS A 74 -42.42 17.28 2.33
C HIS A 74 -41.09 17.96 2.00
N GLY A 75 -40.68 17.90 0.73
CA GLY A 75 -39.37 18.41 0.31
C GLY A 75 -38.24 17.38 0.44
N ASP A 76 -38.55 16.13 0.81
CA ASP A 76 -37.62 15.01 0.74
C ASP A 76 -37.91 14.13 -0.50
N ARG A 77 -36.85 13.63 -1.13
CA ARG A 77 -36.94 12.61 -2.19
C ARG A 77 -37.62 11.33 -1.69
N VAL A 78 -37.41 10.95 -0.42
CA VAL A 78 -38.00 9.72 0.13
C VAL A 78 -39.53 9.77 0.00
N ARG A 79 -40.14 10.91 0.33
CA ARG A 79 -41.58 11.13 0.19
C ARG A 79 -42.09 11.10 -1.25
N TYR A 80 -41.27 11.55 -2.21
CA TYR A 80 -41.60 11.44 -3.64
C TYR A 80 -41.61 9.98 -4.13
N VAL A 81 -40.65 9.17 -3.67
CA VAL A 81 -40.42 7.80 -4.16
C VAL A 81 -41.31 6.77 -3.46
N ILE A 82 -41.40 6.86 -2.13
CA ILE A 82 -42.12 5.90 -1.28
C ILE A 82 -43.60 6.26 -1.22
N ASP A 83 -43.94 7.45 -0.71
CA ASP A 83 -45.34 7.90 -0.53
C ASP A 83 -46.01 8.38 -1.81
N LYS A 84 -45.28 8.37 -2.93
CA LYS A 84 -45.73 8.82 -4.25
C LYS A 84 -46.28 10.25 -4.25
N CYS A 85 -45.87 11.10 -3.30
CA CYS A 85 -46.28 12.50 -3.24
C CYS A 85 -45.86 13.24 -4.51
N ARG A 86 -46.73 14.11 -5.02
CA ARG A 86 -46.50 14.91 -6.24
C ARG A 86 -46.59 16.41 -5.97
N CYS A 87 -46.50 16.85 -4.72
CA CYS A 87 -46.41 18.26 -4.41
C CYS A 87 -45.10 18.86 -4.94
N ARG A 88 -45.07 20.20 -5.05
CA ARG A 88 -43.94 20.90 -5.63
C ARG A 88 -42.60 20.66 -4.90
N PRO A 89 -42.51 20.82 -3.57
CA PRO A 89 -41.29 20.54 -2.81
C PRO A 89 -40.72 19.13 -3.06
N CYS A 90 -41.57 18.11 -3.08
CA CYS A 90 -41.14 16.71 -3.29
C CYS A 90 -40.59 16.47 -4.71
N ARG A 91 -41.20 17.06 -5.75
CA ARG A 91 -40.68 16.98 -7.13
C ARG A 91 -39.36 17.72 -7.28
N ASP A 92 -39.23 18.88 -6.66
CA ASP A 92 -37.99 19.67 -6.69
C ASP A 92 -36.84 18.93 -5.99
N ALA A 93 -37.11 18.28 -4.85
CA ALA A 93 -36.14 17.43 -4.15
C ALA A 93 -35.69 16.22 -4.98
N ALA A 94 -36.63 15.54 -5.64
CA ALA A 94 -36.31 14.43 -6.56
C ALA A 94 -35.48 14.91 -7.76
N SER A 95 -35.82 16.06 -8.34
CA SER A 95 -35.09 16.67 -9.46
C SER A 95 -33.69 17.13 -9.05
N ALA A 96 -33.54 17.71 -7.86
CA ALA A 96 -32.25 18.11 -7.32
C ALA A 96 -31.33 16.91 -7.11
N TYR A 97 -31.87 15.80 -6.57
CA TYR A 97 -31.14 14.55 -6.44
C TYR A 97 -30.68 13.99 -7.80
N GLN A 98 -31.58 13.98 -8.80
CA GLN A 98 -31.27 13.50 -10.15
C GLN A 98 -30.15 14.32 -10.81
N ARG A 99 -30.22 15.65 -10.76
CA ARG A 99 -29.13 16.54 -11.22
C ARG A 99 -27.81 16.26 -10.50
N GLY A 100 -27.87 15.94 -9.20
CA GLY A 100 -26.70 15.55 -8.42
C GLY A 100 -26.12 14.19 -8.80
N LEU A 101 -26.95 13.25 -9.30
CA LEU A 101 -26.48 11.98 -9.88
C LEU A 101 -25.78 12.21 -11.22
N GLU A 102 -26.43 12.95 -12.13
CA GLU A 102 -25.89 13.28 -13.45
C GLU A 102 -24.56 14.01 -13.37
N ARG A 103 -24.46 15.01 -12.48
CA ARG A 103 -23.21 15.72 -12.22
C ARG A 103 -22.09 14.78 -11.76
N ARG A 104 -22.38 13.82 -10.87
CA ARG A 104 -21.39 12.84 -10.41
C ARG A 104 -20.95 11.92 -11.55
N HIS A 105 -21.89 11.48 -12.38
CA HIS A 105 -21.60 10.66 -13.56
C HIS A 105 -20.72 11.40 -14.57
N LEU A 106 -21.03 12.67 -14.88
CA LEU A 106 -20.22 13.53 -15.75
C LEU A 106 -18.79 13.71 -15.23
N TYR A 107 -18.60 13.79 -13.91
CA TYR A 107 -17.28 13.85 -13.29
C TYR A 107 -16.62 12.47 -13.07
N GLY A 108 -17.14 11.40 -13.70
CA GLY A 108 -16.58 10.04 -13.59
C GLY A 108 -16.71 9.39 -12.21
N LYS A 109 -17.44 10.01 -11.27
CA LYS A 109 -17.65 9.45 -9.93
C LYS A 109 -18.78 8.44 -9.96
N THR A 110 -18.41 7.16 -10.01
CA THR A 110 -19.36 6.05 -9.89
C THR A 110 -19.89 5.98 -8.45
N ILE A 111 -21.18 5.66 -8.31
CA ILE A 111 -21.83 5.52 -6.99
C ILE A 111 -21.56 4.14 -6.41
N TYR A 112 -21.38 3.18 -7.31
CA TYR A 112 -21.17 1.78 -7.00
C TYR A 112 -20.12 1.18 -7.94
N VAL A 113 -19.27 0.34 -7.37
CA VAL A 113 -18.20 -0.43 -8.02
C VAL A 113 -18.53 -1.93 -7.92
N ASP A 114 -17.81 -2.75 -8.67
CA ASP A 114 -17.94 -4.21 -8.56
C ASP A 114 -17.53 -4.67 -7.15
N ALA A 115 -18.24 -5.66 -6.62
CA ALA A 115 -17.99 -6.19 -5.29
C ALA A 115 -17.05 -7.41 -5.29
N ALA A 116 -16.72 -7.96 -6.46
CA ALA A 116 -15.91 -9.17 -6.56
C ALA A 116 -14.50 -9.02 -5.95
N PRO A 117 -13.74 -7.92 -6.19
CA PRO A 117 -12.40 -7.76 -5.61
C PRO A 117 -12.42 -7.75 -4.09
N ALA A 118 -13.33 -6.96 -3.49
CA ALA A 118 -13.51 -6.91 -2.05
C ALA A 118 -13.90 -8.27 -1.46
N ARG A 119 -14.76 -9.04 -2.15
CA ARG A 119 -15.16 -10.37 -1.70
C ARG A 119 -14.00 -11.37 -1.74
N ALA A 120 -13.21 -11.36 -2.81
CA ALA A 120 -12.04 -12.23 -2.95
C ALA A 120 -11.03 -11.95 -1.83
N HIS A 121 -10.75 -10.67 -1.56
CA HIS A 121 -9.86 -10.26 -0.47
C HIS A 121 -10.32 -10.74 0.90
N VAL A 122 -11.61 -10.58 1.22
CA VAL A 122 -12.16 -11.09 2.49
C VAL A 122 -12.01 -12.60 2.58
N ARG A 123 -12.25 -13.35 1.50
CA ARG A 123 -12.07 -14.81 1.48
C ARG A 123 -10.61 -15.20 1.70
N ALA A 124 -9.66 -14.48 1.10
CA ALA A 124 -8.23 -14.71 1.30
C ALA A 124 -7.79 -14.45 2.76
N LEU A 125 -8.36 -13.44 3.42
CA LEU A 125 -8.12 -13.22 4.86
C LEU A 125 -8.76 -14.32 5.72
N GLN A 126 -9.92 -14.85 5.31
CA GLN A 126 -10.57 -15.97 6.02
C GLN A 126 -9.78 -17.27 5.91
N THR A 127 -9.17 -17.58 4.75
CA THR A 127 -8.30 -18.76 4.61
C THR A 127 -7.06 -18.68 5.48
N GLN A 128 -6.62 -17.47 5.83
CA GLN A 128 -5.54 -17.19 6.77
C GLN A 128 -5.99 -17.12 8.24
N GLY A 129 -7.24 -17.49 8.53
CA GLY A 129 -7.77 -17.59 9.90
C GLY A 129 -8.40 -16.31 10.47
N MET A 130 -8.51 -15.23 9.68
CA MET A 130 -9.16 -14.00 10.13
C MET A 130 -10.67 -14.07 9.92
N GLY A 131 -11.44 -14.17 11.01
CA GLY A 131 -12.91 -14.22 10.94
C GLY A 131 -13.54 -12.95 10.37
N TRP A 132 -14.60 -13.08 9.58
CA TRP A 132 -15.24 -11.96 8.86
C TRP A 132 -15.72 -10.81 9.78
N LYS A 133 -16.09 -11.09 11.03
CA LYS A 133 -16.46 -10.06 12.02
C LYS A 133 -15.26 -9.18 12.38
N ARG A 134 -14.08 -9.77 12.51
CA ARG A 134 -12.82 -9.06 12.76
C ARG A 134 -12.39 -8.26 11.54
N ILE A 135 -12.54 -8.84 10.34
CA ILE A 135 -12.32 -8.14 9.07
C ILE A 135 -13.24 -6.91 8.99
N ALA A 136 -14.52 -7.05 9.32
CA ALA A 136 -15.47 -5.93 9.32
C ALA A 136 -15.07 -4.81 10.30
N HIS A 137 -14.64 -5.19 11.50
CA HIS A 137 -14.12 -4.25 12.49
C HIS A 137 -12.85 -3.53 11.99
N ALA A 138 -11.89 -4.27 11.44
CA ALA A 138 -10.64 -3.72 10.88
C ALA A 138 -10.91 -2.78 9.69
N ALA A 139 -11.85 -3.13 8.82
CA ALA A 139 -12.31 -2.28 7.70
C ALA A 139 -13.16 -1.08 8.16
N GLN A 140 -13.54 -0.99 9.43
CA GLN A 140 -14.51 0.01 9.92
C GLN A 140 -15.80 0.03 9.09
N VAL A 141 -16.31 -1.15 8.75
CA VAL A 141 -17.59 -1.34 8.06
C VAL A 141 -18.56 -2.04 9.01
N GLN A 142 -19.84 -1.68 8.91
CA GLN A 142 -20.84 -2.35 9.73
C GLN A 142 -20.88 -3.85 9.40
N PRO A 143 -21.05 -4.74 10.41
CA PRO A 143 -21.20 -6.18 10.18
C PRO A 143 -22.30 -6.50 9.17
N SER A 144 -23.33 -5.66 9.11
CA SER A 144 -24.45 -5.74 8.16
C SER A 144 -24.03 -5.71 6.69
N VAL A 145 -23.01 -4.91 6.38
CA VAL A 145 -22.44 -4.77 5.04
C VAL A 145 -21.61 -6.00 4.69
N MET A 146 -20.82 -6.50 5.65
CA MET A 146 -19.94 -7.64 5.44
C MET A 146 -20.72 -8.94 5.18
N TRP A 147 -21.75 -9.24 5.97
CA TRP A 147 -22.52 -10.48 5.75
C TRP A 147 -23.33 -10.44 4.44
N LYS A 148 -23.83 -9.27 4.02
CA LYS A 148 -24.50 -9.08 2.72
C LYS A 148 -23.54 -9.17 1.53
N LEU A 149 -22.28 -8.80 1.72
CA LEU A 149 -21.22 -8.98 0.72
C LEU A 149 -20.87 -10.45 0.52
N LEU A 150 -20.81 -11.23 1.60
CA LEU A 150 -20.39 -12.64 1.58
C LEU A 150 -21.50 -13.63 1.28
N TYR A 151 -22.70 -13.40 1.85
CA TYR A 151 -23.77 -14.40 1.89
C TYR A 151 -25.09 -13.92 1.28
N GLY A 152 -25.20 -12.63 0.92
CA GLY A 152 -26.46 -12.04 0.44
C GLY A 152 -27.44 -11.78 1.58
N ASP A 153 -28.71 -11.53 1.27
CA ASP A 153 -29.78 -11.31 2.26
C ASP A 153 -30.75 -12.49 2.26
N ARG A 154 -30.53 -13.44 3.18
CA ARG A 154 -31.36 -14.65 3.29
C ARG A 154 -32.82 -14.35 3.60
N THR A 155 -33.10 -13.27 4.35
CA THR A 155 -34.49 -12.89 4.70
C THR A 155 -35.28 -12.41 3.50
N ARG A 156 -34.58 -11.87 2.49
CA ARG A 156 -35.16 -11.36 1.24
C ARG A 156 -34.85 -12.24 0.04
N ASN A 157 -34.29 -13.42 0.26
CA ASN A 157 -33.81 -14.34 -0.77
C ASN A 157 -32.91 -13.67 -1.83
N LEU A 158 -32.04 -12.76 -1.40
CA LEU A 158 -31.12 -12.04 -2.29
C LEU A 158 -29.73 -12.67 -2.27
N ALA A 159 -29.16 -12.85 -3.46
CA ALA A 159 -27.77 -13.28 -3.63
C ALA A 159 -26.77 -12.26 -3.06
N PRO A 160 -25.50 -12.66 -2.84
CA PRO A 160 -24.42 -11.76 -2.41
C PRO A 160 -24.33 -10.50 -3.26
N SER A 161 -24.14 -9.36 -2.60
CA SER A 161 -24.16 -8.03 -3.22
C SER A 161 -23.22 -7.95 -4.42
N LYS A 162 -23.76 -7.67 -5.62
CA LYS A 162 -22.97 -7.54 -6.87
C LYS A 162 -22.17 -6.24 -6.94
N ARG A 163 -22.63 -5.19 -6.26
CA ARG A 163 -21.99 -3.88 -6.27
C ARG A 163 -21.96 -3.28 -4.87
N ILE A 164 -20.89 -2.56 -4.56
CA ILE A 164 -20.69 -1.87 -3.27
C ILE A 164 -20.28 -0.41 -3.51
N ARG A 165 -20.29 0.42 -2.47
CA ARG A 165 -19.80 1.81 -2.59
C ARG A 165 -18.27 1.81 -2.72
N PRO A 166 -17.66 2.71 -3.53
CA PRO A 166 -16.21 2.82 -3.64
C PRO A 166 -15.50 2.94 -2.28
N THR A 167 -16.05 3.75 -1.38
CA THR A 167 -15.50 3.93 -0.03
C THR A 167 -15.54 2.66 0.83
N THR A 168 -16.46 1.74 0.54
CA THR A 168 -16.54 0.44 1.23
C THR A 168 -15.54 -0.55 0.65
N GLU A 169 -15.38 -0.55 -0.67
CA GLU A 169 -14.37 -1.34 -1.36
C GLU A 169 -12.97 -0.98 -0.86
N GLU A 170 -12.62 0.30 -0.90
CA GLU A 170 -11.33 0.83 -0.44
C GLU A 170 -11.01 0.40 1.00
N LYS A 171 -11.99 0.55 1.90
CA LYS A 171 -11.87 0.12 3.30
C LYS A 171 -11.64 -1.37 3.46
N ILE A 172 -12.32 -2.20 2.68
CA ILE A 172 -12.17 -3.65 2.74
C ILE A 172 -10.81 -4.08 2.17
N LEU A 173 -10.42 -3.55 1.02
CA LEU A 173 -9.14 -3.83 0.38
C LEU A 173 -7.95 -3.34 1.22
N GLY A 174 -8.13 -2.28 2.01
CA GLY A 174 -7.12 -1.79 2.95
C GLY A 174 -6.89 -2.67 4.19
N VAL A 175 -7.73 -3.68 4.44
CA VAL A 175 -7.55 -4.56 5.59
C VAL A 175 -6.35 -5.48 5.39
N ARG A 176 -5.43 -5.44 6.35
CA ARG A 176 -4.34 -6.41 6.49
C ARG A 176 -4.72 -7.49 7.50
N LEU A 177 -4.05 -8.63 7.41
CA LEU A 177 -4.22 -9.73 8.34
C LEU A 177 -3.92 -9.26 9.78
N ASP A 178 -4.93 -9.29 10.66
CA ASP A 178 -4.80 -9.04 12.09
C ASP A 178 -5.33 -10.28 12.84
N LEU A 179 -4.40 -11.08 13.37
CA LEU A 179 -4.71 -12.26 14.17
C LEU A 179 -4.51 -11.94 15.65
N ALA A 180 -5.32 -12.55 16.52
CA ALA A 180 -5.13 -12.39 17.96
C ALA A 180 -3.77 -12.95 18.39
N ALA A 181 -3.05 -12.22 19.24
CA ALA A 181 -1.71 -12.55 19.72
C ALA A 181 -1.54 -13.98 20.24
N GLY A 182 -2.56 -14.56 20.90
CA GLY A 182 -2.52 -15.91 21.45
C GLY A 182 -2.99 -17.02 20.51
N LEU A 183 -3.44 -16.71 19.30
CA LEU A 183 -3.94 -17.72 18.36
C LEU A 183 -2.79 -18.63 17.91
N PRO A 184 -2.94 -19.96 17.93
CA PRO A 184 -1.96 -20.86 17.35
C PRO A 184 -1.94 -20.71 15.82
N VAL A 185 -0.76 -20.55 15.26
CA VAL A 185 -0.46 -20.50 13.84
C VAL A 185 0.68 -21.46 13.52
N ASP A 186 0.83 -21.83 12.25
CA ASP A 186 1.97 -22.65 11.84
C ASP A 186 3.30 -21.91 12.08
N GLY A 187 4.22 -22.57 12.76
CA GLY A 187 5.51 -22.06 13.16
C GLY A 187 6.64 -22.38 12.18
N THR A 188 6.36 -23.01 11.04
CA THR A 188 7.39 -23.41 10.06
C THR A 188 8.37 -22.29 9.73
N GLY A 189 7.88 -21.14 9.25
CA GLY A 189 8.75 -20.01 8.92
C GLY A 189 9.39 -19.34 10.15
N THR A 190 8.81 -19.48 11.34
CA THR A 190 9.45 -19.03 12.59
C THR A 190 10.64 -19.92 12.94
N GLY A 191 10.49 -21.24 12.80
CA GLY A 191 11.56 -22.21 12.98
C GLY A 191 12.72 -21.92 12.03
N ARG A 192 12.44 -21.77 10.73
CA ARG A 192 13.44 -21.47 9.70
C ARG A 192 14.24 -20.19 10.00
N ARG A 193 13.58 -19.11 10.42
CA ARG A 193 14.25 -17.85 10.82
C ARG A 193 15.17 -18.04 12.04
N LEU A 194 14.73 -18.78 13.06
CA LEU A 194 15.56 -19.09 14.23
C LEU A 194 16.77 -19.95 13.87
N GLN A 195 16.57 -20.95 13.00
CA GLN A 195 17.61 -21.83 12.48
C GLN A 195 18.68 -21.03 11.70
N ALA A 196 18.25 -20.12 10.84
CA ALA A 196 19.11 -19.24 10.07
C ALA A 196 19.95 -18.30 10.98
N LEU A 197 19.35 -17.73 12.03
CA LEU A 197 20.10 -16.95 13.02
C LEU A 197 21.14 -17.79 13.76
N CYS A 198 20.79 -19.03 14.14
CA CYS A 198 21.75 -19.97 14.73
C CYS A 198 22.88 -20.32 13.75
N PHE A 199 22.60 -20.42 12.45
CA PHE A 199 23.60 -20.62 11.41
C PHE A 199 24.61 -19.47 11.34
N LEU A 200 24.17 -18.22 11.48
CA LEU A 200 25.06 -17.05 11.56
C LEU A 200 25.88 -17.00 12.86
N GLY A 201 25.43 -17.71 13.90
CA GLY A 201 26.06 -17.78 15.21
C GLY A 201 25.30 -17.08 16.33
N TRP A 202 24.09 -16.58 16.10
CA TRP A 202 23.26 -16.06 17.18
C TRP A 202 22.77 -17.22 18.05
N SER A 203 23.16 -17.23 19.33
CA SER A 203 22.67 -18.25 20.26
C SER A 203 21.21 -18.01 20.65
N VAL A 204 20.46 -19.08 20.95
CA VAL A 204 19.06 -18.97 21.41
C VAL A 204 18.92 -18.05 22.63
N GLY A 205 19.93 -17.99 23.51
CA GLY A 205 19.97 -17.06 24.63
C GLY A 205 20.09 -15.58 24.20
N GLN A 206 20.90 -15.29 23.19
CA GLN A 206 20.99 -13.94 22.62
C GLN A 206 19.72 -13.56 21.87
N ILE A 207 19.13 -14.50 21.12
CA ILE A 207 17.85 -14.28 20.43
C ILE A 207 16.74 -13.99 21.45
N SER A 208 16.67 -14.76 22.55
CA SER A 208 15.75 -14.54 23.67
C SER A 208 15.91 -13.15 24.28
N ALA A 209 17.14 -12.70 24.54
CA ALA A 209 17.41 -11.36 25.06
C ALA A 209 16.99 -10.25 24.08
N GLN A 210 17.15 -10.46 22.77
CA GLN A 210 16.78 -9.49 21.73
C GLN A 210 15.28 -9.45 21.44
N SER A 211 14.58 -10.58 21.57
CA SER A 211 13.15 -10.71 21.26
C SER A 211 12.25 -10.53 22.48
N GLY A 212 12.79 -10.59 23.70
CA GLY A 212 12.03 -10.59 24.95
C GLY A 212 11.18 -11.86 25.14
N LEU A 213 11.49 -12.94 24.42
CA LEU A 213 10.76 -14.21 24.50
C LEU A 213 11.48 -15.18 25.43
N ASP A 214 10.72 -16.06 26.07
CA ASP A 214 11.29 -17.13 26.89
C ASP A 214 12.16 -18.08 26.05
N ARG A 215 13.29 -18.50 26.62
CA ARG A 215 14.25 -19.36 25.95
C ARG A 215 13.67 -20.74 25.61
N GLN A 216 12.90 -21.35 26.51
CA GLN A 216 12.32 -22.67 26.25
C GLN A 216 11.27 -22.59 25.13
N ALA A 217 10.53 -21.49 25.05
CA ALA A 217 9.61 -21.24 23.94
C ALA A 217 10.33 -21.17 22.59
N LEU A 218 11.50 -20.51 22.54
CA LEU A 218 12.32 -20.45 21.32
C LEU A 218 12.95 -21.81 20.96
N ASP A 219 13.46 -22.56 21.95
CA ASP A 219 14.02 -23.90 21.72
C ASP A 219 12.94 -24.89 21.23
N LYS A 220 11.65 -24.68 21.56
CA LYS A 220 10.55 -25.43 20.93
C LYS A 220 10.25 -24.93 19.52
N ALA A 221 10.09 -23.62 19.34
CA ALA A 221 9.72 -23.01 18.07
C ALA A 221 10.75 -23.23 16.96
N ILE A 222 12.04 -23.42 17.28
CA ILE A 222 13.10 -23.70 16.30
C ILE A 222 12.86 -25.00 15.52
N HIS A 223 12.07 -25.92 16.06
CA HIS A 223 11.71 -27.19 15.43
C HIS A 223 10.34 -27.14 14.71
N GLY A 224 9.70 -25.97 14.65
CA GLY A 224 8.38 -25.77 14.04
C GLY A 224 7.22 -26.11 14.98
N GLY A 225 6.08 -26.49 14.38
CA GLY A 225 4.83 -26.77 15.11
C GLY A 225 3.99 -25.52 15.37
N ALA A 226 2.88 -25.69 16.11
CA ALA A 226 1.97 -24.58 16.41
C ALA A 226 2.59 -23.58 17.41
N ILE A 227 2.64 -22.31 17.03
CA ILE A 227 3.14 -21.21 17.87
C ILE A 227 2.11 -20.10 17.99
N SER A 228 2.23 -19.23 18.98
CA SER A 228 1.35 -18.05 19.06
C SER A 228 1.72 -17.01 18.00
N VAL A 229 0.73 -16.25 17.50
CA VAL A 229 0.93 -15.07 16.65
C VAL A 229 1.95 -14.10 17.26
N LYS A 230 1.88 -13.88 18.58
CA LYS A 230 2.85 -13.03 19.30
C LYS A 230 4.29 -13.54 19.15
N THR A 231 4.50 -14.84 19.28
CA THR A 231 5.81 -15.47 19.10
C THR A 231 6.30 -15.30 17.67
N ARG A 232 5.44 -15.60 16.68
CA ARG A 232 5.75 -15.43 15.25
C ARG A 232 6.21 -14.01 14.95
N ASP A 233 5.43 -13.01 15.37
CA ASP A 233 5.69 -11.61 15.05
C ASP A 233 6.95 -11.09 15.76
N ALA A 234 7.18 -11.47 17.02
CA ALA A 234 8.38 -11.11 17.76
C ALA A 234 9.66 -11.74 17.17
N VAL A 235 9.59 -13.00 16.72
CA VAL A 235 10.71 -13.65 16.03
C VAL A 235 10.96 -13.01 14.67
N ARG A 236 9.92 -12.73 13.86
CA ARG A 236 10.07 -12.04 12.57
C ARG A 236 10.77 -10.69 12.75
N ALA A 237 10.30 -9.85 13.66
CA ALA A 237 10.92 -8.56 13.95
C ALA A 237 12.36 -8.68 14.50
N THR A 238 12.71 -9.80 15.13
CA THR A 238 14.07 -10.06 15.60
C THR A 238 14.96 -10.53 14.47
N TYR A 239 14.45 -11.38 13.59
CA TYR A 239 15.14 -11.81 12.37
C TYR A 239 15.47 -10.63 11.46
N ASP A 240 14.50 -9.76 11.17
CA ASP A 240 14.66 -8.59 10.29
C ASP A 240 15.78 -7.65 10.76
N ARG A 241 16.03 -7.58 12.08
CA ARG A 241 17.13 -6.78 12.67
C ARG A 241 18.49 -7.48 12.63
N LEU A 242 18.53 -8.81 12.69
CA LEU A 242 19.75 -9.56 12.99
C LEU A 242 20.29 -10.37 11.81
N TRP A 243 19.49 -10.63 10.76
CA TRP A 243 19.86 -11.54 9.67
C TRP A 243 21.11 -11.11 8.89
N ASN A 244 21.41 -9.81 8.86
CA ASN A 244 22.61 -9.26 8.21
C ASN A 244 23.66 -8.74 9.22
N GLN A 245 23.52 -9.06 10.50
CA GLN A 245 24.41 -8.61 11.56
C GLN A 245 25.18 -9.80 12.16
N PRO A 246 26.51 -9.67 12.38
CA PRO A 246 27.25 -10.67 13.13
C PRO A 246 26.82 -10.64 14.62
N PRO A 247 26.76 -11.81 15.30
CA PRO A 247 26.57 -11.83 16.74
C PRO A 247 27.74 -11.14 17.45
N PRO A 248 27.54 -10.57 18.65
CA PRO A 248 28.64 -10.02 19.42
C PRO A 248 29.65 -11.14 19.75
N GLU A 249 30.93 -10.88 19.48
CA GLU A 249 32.07 -11.78 19.66
C GLU A 249 33.25 -11.10 20.40
N THR A 250 32.92 -10.10 21.24
CA THR A 250 33.90 -9.23 21.90
C THR A 250 34.68 -9.96 22.99
N ASN A 251 34.03 -10.88 23.71
CA ASN A 251 34.65 -11.63 24.80
C ASN A 251 34.66 -13.15 24.55
N LYS A 252 35.41 -13.87 25.39
CA LYS A 252 35.58 -15.33 25.26
C LYS A 252 34.24 -16.09 25.33
N ARG A 253 33.30 -15.66 26.18
CA ARG A 253 32.00 -16.34 26.34
C ARG A 253 31.13 -16.18 25.11
N GLU A 254 31.11 -14.97 24.56
CA GLU A 254 30.44 -14.63 23.30
C GLU A 254 30.97 -15.44 22.11
N ARG A 255 32.30 -15.48 21.93
CA ARG A 255 32.94 -16.31 20.88
C ARG A 255 32.58 -17.79 20.98
N ILE A 256 32.54 -18.32 22.21
CA ILE A 256 32.15 -19.71 22.47
C ILE A 256 30.67 -19.93 22.13
N ALA A 257 29.78 -19.00 22.50
CA ALA A 257 28.36 -19.09 22.20
C ALA A 257 28.10 -19.06 20.68
N ALA A 258 28.78 -18.17 19.96
CA ALA A 258 28.69 -18.09 18.51
C ALA A 258 29.17 -19.37 17.84
N SER A 259 30.36 -19.84 18.22
CA SER A 259 30.93 -21.10 17.70
C SER A 259 30.03 -22.31 17.95
N ARG A 260 29.42 -22.41 19.14
CA ARG A 260 28.49 -23.50 19.48
C ARG A 260 27.20 -23.43 18.66
N SER A 261 26.68 -22.24 18.40
CA SER A 261 25.45 -22.04 17.62
C SER A 261 25.66 -22.42 16.16
N ARG A 262 26.77 -21.96 15.55
CA ARG A 262 27.18 -22.37 14.20
C ARG A 262 27.36 -23.88 14.12
N ARG A 263 28.06 -24.48 15.09
CA ARG A 263 28.25 -25.95 15.13
C ARG A 263 26.93 -26.71 15.26
N ARG A 264 25.98 -26.22 16.08
CA ARG A 264 24.64 -26.82 16.20
C ARG A 264 23.90 -26.77 14.87
N ALA A 265 23.91 -25.61 14.21
CA ALA A 265 23.25 -25.43 12.91
C ALA A 265 23.84 -26.37 11.84
N LEU A 266 25.17 -26.48 11.78
CA LEU A 266 25.86 -27.40 10.85
C LEU A 266 25.49 -28.87 11.10
N ILE A 267 25.52 -29.32 12.36
CA ILE A 267 25.16 -30.71 12.72
C ILE A 267 23.68 -31.00 12.40
N ALA A 268 22.81 -30.02 12.61
CA ALA A 268 21.37 -30.14 12.36
C ALA A 268 20.97 -29.92 10.88
N GLY A 269 21.92 -29.57 10.00
CA GLY A 269 21.64 -29.30 8.59
C GLY A 269 20.78 -28.05 8.36
N TRP A 270 20.86 -27.07 9.24
CA TRP A 270 20.07 -25.84 9.13
C TRP A 270 20.58 -24.93 8.02
N ALA A 271 19.65 -24.38 7.25
CA ALA A 271 19.95 -23.52 6.12
C ALA A 271 20.32 -22.08 6.57
N PRO A 272 21.23 -21.40 5.85
CA PRO A 272 21.51 -19.98 6.07
C PRO A 272 20.32 -19.09 5.67
N PRO A 273 20.31 -17.80 6.09
CA PRO A 273 19.29 -16.82 5.70
C PRO A 273 19.03 -16.77 4.18
N LEU A 274 20.11 -16.64 3.39
CA LEU A 274 20.02 -16.45 1.93
C LEU A 274 19.60 -17.71 1.15
N ALA A 275 19.49 -18.86 1.81
CA ALA A 275 18.95 -20.06 1.18
C ALA A 275 17.41 -20.07 1.17
N TRP A 276 16.76 -19.11 1.82
CA TRP A 276 15.31 -18.98 1.81
C TRP A 276 14.89 -17.76 1.00
N ASP A 277 13.93 -17.97 0.09
CA ASP A 277 13.19 -16.87 -0.52
C ASP A 277 12.27 -16.19 0.51
N ASP A 278 12.28 -14.86 0.54
CA ASP A 278 11.58 -14.06 1.55
C ASP A 278 10.05 -14.22 1.48
N GLU A 279 9.50 -14.51 0.29
CA GLU A 279 8.07 -14.72 0.08
C GLU A 279 7.66 -16.17 0.40
N ALA A 280 8.58 -17.13 0.22
CA ALA A 280 8.32 -18.56 0.41
C ALA A 280 8.75 -19.13 1.77
N ILE A 281 9.54 -18.41 2.58
CA ILE A 281 10.06 -18.91 3.87
C ILE A 281 8.97 -19.39 4.84
N ASP A 282 7.75 -18.84 4.74
CA ASP A 282 6.61 -19.22 5.56
C ASP A 282 5.77 -20.38 4.98
N ASP A 283 6.01 -20.79 3.72
CA ASP A 283 5.32 -21.92 3.08
C ASP A 283 5.93 -23.27 3.52
N PRO A 284 5.15 -24.16 4.15
CA PRO A 284 5.61 -25.50 4.53
C PRO A 284 6.18 -26.32 3.37
N ALA A 285 5.70 -26.10 2.14
CA ALA A 285 6.15 -26.82 0.96
C ALA A 285 7.47 -26.28 0.38
N ALA A 286 7.91 -25.07 0.78
CA ALA A 286 9.14 -24.49 0.29
C ALA A 286 10.38 -25.25 0.77
N THR A 287 11.38 -25.36 -0.10
CA THR A 287 12.68 -25.99 0.17
C THR A 287 13.81 -24.96 0.07
N PRO A 288 14.85 -25.04 0.90
CA PRO A 288 15.95 -24.08 0.87
C PRO A 288 16.87 -24.31 -0.32
N GLU A 289 17.31 -23.22 -0.94
CA GLU A 289 18.32 -23.19 -2.00
C GLU A 289 19.72 -23.16 -1.37
N LEU A 290 20.25 -24.34 -1.04
CA LEU A 290 21.55 -24.46 -0.36
C LEU A 290 22.77 -24.25 -1.27
N GLY A 291 22.56 -23.95 -2.55
CA GLY A 291 23.60 -23.95 -3.58
C GLY A 291 24.23 -25.33 -3.79
N GLN A 292 25.02 -25.49 -4.85
CA GLN A 292 25.90 -26.65 -4.93
C GLN A 292 26.98 -26.50 -3.86
N SER A 293 27.19 -27.55 -3.06
CA SER A 293 28.28 -27.59 -2.08
C SER A 293 29.59 -27.27 -2.80
N ARG A 294 30.06 -26.02 -2.70
CA ARG A 294 31.39 -25.63 -3.14
C ARG A 294 32.34 -26.30 -2.15
N ALA A 295 32.67 -27.56 -2.43
CA ALA A 295 33.82 -28.23 -1.87
C ALA A 295 34.95 -27.20 -1.86
N THR A 296 35.61 -27.05 -0.70
CA THR A 296 36.87 -26.33 -0.50
C THR A 296 37.61 -26.17 -1.84
N ASN A 297 37.95 -24.97 -2.32
CA ASN A 297 38.48 -24.60 -3.67
C ASN A 297 39.05 -25.68 -4.64
N ARG A 298 39.56 -26.82 -4.15
CA ARG A 298 39.60 -28.13 -4.81
C ARG A 298 38.22 -28.57 -5.36
N GLY A 299 37.86 -28.05 -6.54
CA GLY A 299 36.67 -28.47 -7.29
C GLY A 299 35.85 -27.32 -7.88
N ARG A 300 36.22 -26.06 -7.60
CA ARG A 300 35.58 -24.90 -8.21
C ARG A 300 35.89 -24.85 -9.72
N ALA A 301 34.87 -24.66 -10.55
CA ALA A 301 35.06 -24.42 -11.99
C ALA A 301 35.90 -23.14 -12.20
N LEU A 302 36.80 -23.18 -13.19
CA LEU A 302 37.68 -22.05 -13.46
C LEU A 302 36.89 -20.81 -13.95
N GLU A 303 35.79 -21.03 -14.67
CA GLU A 303 34.89 -19.97 -15.13
C GLU A 303 34.26 -19.21 -13.96
N ASP A 304 33.61 -19.92 -13.01
CA ASP A 304 33.06 -19.34 -11.80
C ASP A 304 34.09 -18.52 -10.99
N LEU A 305 35.35 -18.97 -10.96
CA LEU A 305 36.41 -18.25 -10.25
C LEU A 305 36.73 -16.92 -10.94
N VAL A 306 36.81 -16.96 -12.26
CA VAL A 306 37.13 -15.79 -13.07
C VAL A 306 36.04 -14.74 -12.92
N GLU A 307 34.77 -15.14 -12.99
CA GLU A 307 33.62 -14.25 -12.80
C GLU A 307 33.67 -13.56 -11.42
N ASP A 308 33.94 -14.30 -10.35
CA ASP A 308 34.11 -13.71 -9.00
C ASP A 308 35.27 -12.71 -8.92
N VAL A 309 36.40 -13.00 -9.59
CA VAL A 309 37.57 -12.11 -9.59
C VAL A 309 37.28 -10.83 -10.35
N GLU A 310 36.60 -10.94 -11.50
CA GLU A 310 36.15 -9.79 -12.28
C GLU A 310 35.16 -8.94 -11.49
N PHE A 311 34.14 -9.55 -10.90
CA PHE A 311 33.17 -8.85 -10.05
C PHE A 311 33.84 -8.08 -8.91
N LEU A 312 34.80 -8.70 -8.22
CA LEU A 312 35.53 -8.03 -7.13
C LEU A 312 36.46 -6.90 -7.63
N LEU A 313 36.99 -7.01 -8.83
CA LEU A 313 37.81 -5.95 -9.44
C LEU A 313 36.96 -4.82 -10.04
N ASP A 314 35.71 -5.09 -10.43
CA ASP A 314 34.77 -4.05 -10.84
C ASP A 314 34.36 -3.17 -9.63
N ASP A 315 34.14 -3.79 -8.47
CA ASP A 315 33.80 -3.09 -7.22
C ASP A 315 35.03 -2.43 -6.56
N GLU A 316 36.18 -3.12 -6.54
CA GLU A 316 37.44 -2.63 -5.97
C GLU A 316 38.62 -2.77 -6.96
N PRO A 317 38.77 -1.85 -7.95
CA PRO A 317 39.72 -1.99 -9.06
C PRO A 317 41.20 -2.12 -8.68
N LEU A 318 41.56 -1.62 -7.50
CA LEU A 318 42.93 -1.63 -6.97
C LEU A 318 43.21 -2.81 -6.02
N SER A 319 42.28 -3.76 -5.89
CA SER A 319 42.48 -4.96 -5.08
C SER A 319 43.72 -5.75 -5.52
N THR A 320 44.55 -6.16 -4.57
CA THR A 320 45.74 -7.00 -4.77
C THR A 320 45.39 -8.48 -4.76
N ALA A 321 46.25 -9.33 -5.31
CA ALA A 321 46.06 -10.79 -5.29
C ALA A 321 45.91 -11.32 -3.85
N GLU A 322 46.64 -10.79 -2.87
CA GLU A 322 46.49 -11.14 -1.45
C GLU A 322 45.13 -10.77 -0.85
N GLN A 323 44.53 -9.64 -1.26
CA GLN A 323 43.22 -9.22 -0.78
C GLN A 323 42.12 -10.09 -1.38
N LEU A 324 42.19 -10.34 -2.69
CA LEU A 324 41.24 -11.22 -3.38
C LEU A 324 41.36 -12.67 -2.92
N ALA A 325 42.57 -13.19 -2.72
CA ALA A 325 42.78 -14.55 -2.21
C ALA A 325 42.11 -14.75 -0.84
N ARG A 326 42.24 -13.77 0.07
CA ARG A 326 41.59 -13.81 1.38
C ARG A 326 40.06 -13.78 1.28
N ARG A 327 39.50 -12.94 0.41
CA ARG A 327 38.05 -12.86 0.19
C ARG A 327 37.47 -14.13 -0.44
N LEU A 328 38.21 -14.74 -1.37
CA LEU A 328 37.83 -15.95 -2.09
C LEU A 328 38.24 -17.25 -1.36
N GLY A 329 38.72 -17.16 -0.12
CA GLY A 329 39.05 -18.32 0.71
C GLY A 329 40.27 -19.14 0.25
N TYR A 330 41.17 -18.55 -0.55
CA TYR A 330 42.47 -19.14 -0.87
C TYR A 330 43.43 -18.96 0.32
N ALA A 331 44.27 -19.97 0.55
CA ALA A 331 45.27 -19.94 1.63
C ALA A 331 46.32 -18.85 1.41
N ASP A 332 46.68 -18.59 0.16
CA ASP A 332 47.63 -17.55 -0.24
C ASP A 332 47.31 -17.03 -1.66
N ARG A 333 48.00 -15.96 -2.07
CA ARG A 333 47.90 -15.40 -3.42
C ARG A 333 48.32 -16.37 -4.52
N SER A 334 49.24 -17.29 -4.23
CA SER A 334 49.85 -18.19 -5.21
C SER A 334 48.81 -19.18 -5.73
N GLY A 335 47.93 -19.67 -4.85
CA GLY A 335 46.81 -20.52 -5.22
C GLY A 335 45.82 -19.83 -6.17
N LEU A 336 45.48 -18.57 -5.91
CA LEU A 336 44.62 -17.77 -6.79
C LEU A 336 45.29 -17.50 -8.14
N GLN A 337 46.55 -17.06 -8.13
CA GLN A 337 47.31 -16.78 -9.34
C GLN A 337 47.47 -18.01 -10.23
N LEU A 338 47.71 -19.19 -9.64
CA LEU A 338 47.80 -20.44 -10.40
C LEU A 338 46.45 -20.79 -11.05
N ALA A 339 45.34 -20.54 -10.36
CA ALA A 339 44.01 -20.81 -10.90
C ALA A 339 43.66 -19.86 -12.06
N LEU A 340 43.94 -18.56 -11.93
CA LEU A 340 43.79 -17.59 -13.03
C LEU A 340 44.69 -17.93 -14.23
N LYS A 341 45.93 -18.39 -13.97
CA LYS A 341 46.83 -18.88 -15.02
C LYS A 341 46.25 -20.09 -15.75
N ARG A 342 45.64 -21.03 -15.04
CA ARG A 342 44.98 -22.21 -15.65
C ARG A 342 43.73 -21.82 -16.43
N ALA A 343 43.04 -20.77 -16.02
CA ALA A 343 41.89 -20.20 -16.72
C ALA A 343 42.30 -19.35 -17.95
N GLY A 344 43.60 -19.18 -18.22
CA GLY A 344 44.09 -18.38 -19.35
C GLY A 344 43.93 -16.86 -19.18
N ARG A 345 43.61 -16.38 -17.97
CA ARG A 345 43.34 -14.96 -17.70
C ARG A 345 44.60 -14.18 -17.33
N GLN A 346 45.50 -14.04 -18.30
CA GLN A 346 46.76 -13.30 -18.13
C GLN A 346 46.52 -11.80 -17.89
N ASP A 347 45.45 -11.26 -18.47
CA ASP A 347 45.00 -9.88 -18.27
C ASP A 347 44.73 -9.55 -16.78
N LEU A 348 44.05 -10.45 -16.07
CA LEU A 348 43.79 -10.30 -14.63
C LEU A 348 45.07 -10.43 -13.80
N LEU A 349 45.97 -11.35 -14.16
CA LEU A 349 47.27 -11.48 -13.50
C LEU A 349 48.12 -10.21 -13.64
N ASP A 350 48.09 -9.59 -14.82
CA ASP A 350 48.81 -8.35 -15.10
C ASP A 350 48.21 -7.19 -14.31
N GLN A 351 46.88 -7.09 -14.21
CA GLN A 351 46.20 -6.10 -13.38
C GLN A 351 46.55 -6.26 -11.90
N LEU A 352 46.47 -7.47 -11.35
CA LEU A 352 46.82 -7.72 -9.95
C LEU A 352 48.30 -7.42 -9.65
N SER A 353 49.18 -7.64 -10.62
CA SER A 353 50.59 -7.28 -10.51
C SER A 353 50.82 -5.77 -10.51
N ARG A 354 50.06 -5.01 -11.33
CA ARG A 354 50.08 -3.54 -11.29
C ARG A 354 49.57 -3.02 -9.94
N ASN A 355 48.46 -3.56 -9.46
CA ASN A 355 47.85 -3.19 -8.17
C ASN A 355 48.81 -3.41 -7.00
N ALA A 356 49.57 -4.52 -7.01
CA ALA A 356 50.58 -4.79 -5.98
C ALA A 356 51.71 -3.76 -5.97
N ARG A 357 52.16 -3.27 -7.12
CA ARG A 357 53.19 -2.21 -7.21
C ARG A 357 52.68 -0.88 -6.68
N LEU A 358 51.48 -0.48 -7.09
CA LEU A 358 50.82 0.73 -6.61
C LEU A 358 50.63 0.71 -5.09
N HIS A 359 50.26 -0.45 -4.54
CA HIS A 359 50.09 -0.60 -3.10
C HIS A 359 51.43 -0.51 -2.34
N GLN A 360 52.55 -0.98 -2.91
CA GLN A 360 53.87 -0.85 -2.31
C GLN A 360 54.36 0.60 -2.31
N GLU A 361 54.18 1.31 -3.42
CA GLU A 361 54.54 2.73 -3.57
C GLU A 361 53.71 3.62 -2.63
N GLY A 362 52.41 3.35 -2.49
CA GLY A 362 51.52 4.08 -1.57
C GLY A 362 51.76 3.81 -0.07
N THR A 363 52.47 2.74 0.28
CA THR A 363 52.89 2.46 1.67
C THR A 363 54.29 2.95 2.02
N ALA A 364 55.08 3.37 1.02
CA ALA A 364 56.44 3.88 1.19
C ALA A 364 56.52 5.42 1.22
N ALA A 365 55.43 6.10 0.82
CA ALA A 365 55.19 7.52 1.02
C ALA A 365 54.41 7.74 2.32
#